data_AF-A0A8T9IEJ5-F1
#
_entry.id   AF-A0A8T9IEJ5-F1
#
_cell.length_a   1.000
_cell.length_b   1.000
_cell.length_c   1.000
_cell.angle_alpha   90.00
_cell.angle_beta   90.00
_cell.angle_gamma   90.00
#
_symmetry.space_group_name_H-M   'P 1'
#
loop_
_entity.id
_entity.type
_entity.pdbx_description
1 polymer ?
#
loop_
_entity_poly.entity_id
_entity_poly.type
_entity_poly.pdbx_seq_one_letter_code
_entity_poly.pdbx_strand_id
1 'polypeptide(L)'
;MYSDEGVCLGKGLIRAAQAAMSAAGNPLLQSVISDVNGEPYRADEMGFALLKLSYRLAEGSTQETPVLASGDLGSAGLLTHLALVAWQLRSSIRTGNVLILSSSDDERRGAVVVSKGLREEENGNND
;
A
#
# COMPACT_ATOMS: atom_id res chain seq x y z
N MET A 1 20.73 -8.69 2.35
CA MET A 1 22.03 -8.97 1.70
C MET A 1 21.87 -8.59 0.24
N TYR A 2 22.33 -7.39 -0.13
CA TYR A 2 22.21 -6.86 -1.49
C TYR A 2 23.24 -7.59 -2.36
N SER A 3 22.81 -8.55 -3.17
CA SER A 3 23.68 -9.05 -4.22
C SER A 3 23.70 -8.00 -5.33
N ASP A 4 24.88 -7.45 -5.64
CA ASP A 4 25.19 -6.65 -6.84
C ASP A 4 24.92 -7.41 -8.17
N GLU A 5 24.18 -8.51 -8.15
CA GLU A 5 23.84 -9.34 -9.28
C GLU A 5 22.45 -8.97 -9.82
N GLY A 6 22.38 -7.81 -10.50
CA GLY A 6 21.31 -7.49 -11.43
C GLY A 6 20.30 -6.43 -10.98
N VAL A 7 19.48 -6.00 -11.94
CA VAL A 7 18.45 -4.96 -11.73
C VAL A 7 17.39 -5.44 -10.76
N CYS A 8 17.04 -4.63 -9.76
CA CYS A 8 15.94 -4.93 -8.84
C CYS A 8 14.59 -4.84 -9.58
N LEU A 9 14.04 -5.98 -10.01
CA LEU A 9 12.78 -6.03 -10.77
C LEU A 9 11.51 -5.98 -9.88
N GLY A 10 11.64 -5.70 -8.59
CA GLY A 10 10.55 -5.60 -7.63
C GLY A 10 9.69 -6.85 -7.43
N LYS A 11 10.21 -8.05 -7.77
CA LYS A 11 9.45 -9.31 -7.72
C LYS A 11 8.86 -9.61 -6.34
N GLY A 12 9.60 -9.31 -5.27
CA GLY A 12 9.13 -9.51 -3.90
C GLY A 12 7.93 -8.63 -3.58
N LEU A 13 8.05 -7.33 -3.87
CA LEU A 13 7.00 -6.35 -3.62
C LEU A 13 5.74 -6.61 -4.47
N ILE A 14 5.92 -6.98 -5.74
CA ILE A 14 4.82 -7.39 -6.64
C ILE A 14 4.05 -8.57 -6.04
N ARG A 15 4.74 -9.61 -5.57
CA ARG A 15 4.10 -10.78 -4.97
C ARG A 15 3.31 -10.42 -3.70
N ALA A 16 3.90 -9.59 -2.83
CA ALA A 16 3.23 -9.13 -1.63
C ALA A 16 1.96 -8.34 -1.97
N ALA A 17 2.05 -7.39 -2.90
CA ALA A 17 0.91 -6.59 -3.36
C ALA A 17 -0.20 -7.47 -3.97
N GLN A 18 0.16 -8.41 -4.85
CA GLN A 18 -0.79 -9.33 -5.46
C GLN A 18 -1.49 -10.22 -4.43
N ALA A 19 -0.76 -10.72 -3.42
CA ALA A 19 -1.34 -11.49 -2.34
C ALA A 19 -2.36 -10.66 -1.53
N ALA A 20 -1.99 -9.43 -1.15
CA ALA A 20 -2.88 -8.53 -0.42
C ALA A 20 -4.13 -8.16 -1.23
N MET A 21 -3.96 -7.83 -2.52
CA MET A 21 -5.10 -7.55 -3.41
C MET A 21 -5.99 -8.78 -3.59
N SER A 22 -5.41 -9.96 -3.77
CA SER A 22 -6.17 -11.20 -3.91
C SER A 22 -7.00 -11.49 -2.66
N ALA A 23 -6.42 -11.31 -1.47
CA ALA A 23 -7.12 -11.46 -0.20
C ALA A 23 -8.28 -10.44 -0.04
N ALA A 24 -8.15 -9.27 -0.63
CA ALA A 24 -9.18 -8.22 -0.64
C ALA A 24 -10.20 -8.34 -1.79
N GLY A 25 -10.18 -9.42 -2.58
CA GLY A 25 -11.11 -9.61 -3.71
C GLY A 25 -10.72 -8.86 -4.99
N ASN A 26 -9.44 -8.53 -5.16
CA ASN A 26 -8.87 -7.82 -6.31
C ASN A 26 -9.56 -6.48 -6.64
N PRO A 27 -9.69 -5.56 -5.67
CA PRO A 27 -10.35 -4.29 -5.91
C PRO A 27 -9.53 -3.39 -6.85
N LEU A 28 -10.21 -2.40 -7.45
CA LEU A 28 -9.53 -1.24 -8.01
C LEU A 28 -9.00 -0.35 -6.88
N LEU A 29 -7.77 0.14 -7.05
CA LEU A 29 -7.04 0.93 -6.08
C LEU A 29 -7.13 2.41 -6.42
N GLN A 30 -7.63 3.21 -5.46
CA GLN A 30 -7.70 4.66 -5.59
C GLN A 30 -6.39 5.33 -5.17
N SER A 31 -5.63 4.70 -4.29
CA SER A 31 -4.30 5.20 -3.94
C SER A 31 -3.33 4.10 -3.53
N VAL A 32 -2.04 4.41 -3.69
CA VAL A 32 -0.92 3.57 -3.25
C VAL A 32 -0.05 4.38 -2.28
N ILE A 33 0.20 3.82 -1.10
CA ILE A 33 1.13 4.36 -0.11
C ILE A 33 2.43 3.56 -0.17
N SER A 34 3.54 4.28 -0.27
CA SER A 34 4.88 3.72 -0.40
C SER A 34 5.81 4.19 0.73
N ASP A 35 6.84 3.41 1.02
CA ASP A 35 7.92 3.71 1.95
C ASP A 35 9.26 4.00 1.23
N VAL A 36 9.18 4.52 0.00
CA VAL A 36 10.36 4.99 -0.74
C VAL A 36 10.99 6.16 0.04
N ASN A 37 12.20 5.95 0.56
CA ASN A 37 12.87 6.87 1.49
C ASN A 37 14.06 7.60 0.86
N GLY A 38 14.20 7.56 -0.48
CA GLY A 38 15.32 8.14 -1.21
C GLY A 38 16.43 7.14 -1.54
N GLU A 39 16.39 5.93 -0.99
CA GLU A 39 17.29 4.85 -1.38
C GLU A 39 17.02 4.39 -2.83
N PRO A 40 18.03 4.39 -3.72
CA PRO A 40 17.83 4.10 -5.14
C PRO A 40 17.17 2.73 -5.40
N TYR A 41 17.55 1.70 -4.66
CA TYR A 41 17.02 0.35 -4.85
C TYR A 41 15.51 0.25 -4.51
N ARG A 42 15.02 1.06 -3.57
CA ARG A 42 13.59 1.12 -3.22
C ARG A 42 12.80 1.82 -4.31
N ALA A 43 13.39 2.83 -4.95
CA ALA A 43 12.78 3.50 -6.09
C ALA A 43 12.62 2.54 -7.28
N ASP A 44 13.65 1.73 -7.59
CA ASP A 44 13.57 0.72 -8.65
C ASP A 44 12.51 -0.35 -8.35
N GLU A 45 12.56 -0.95 -7.15
CA GLU A 45 11.58 -1.97 -6.71
C GLU A 45 10.14 -1.44 -6.82
N MET A 46 9.89 -0.22 -6.33
CA MET A 46 8.59 0.44 -6.39
C MET A 46 8.17 0.74 -7.83
N GLY A 47 9.06 1.28 -8.66
CA GLY A 47 8.78 1.62 -10.05
C GLY A 47 8.34 0.42 -10.87
N PHE A 48 9.06 -0.69 -10.78
CA PHE A 48 8.66 -1.94 -11.46
C PHE A 48 7.36 -2.51 -10.90
N ALA A 49 7.14 -2.43 -9.59
CA ALA A 49 5.91 -2.88 -8.97
C ALA A 49 4.70 -2.10 -9.48
N LEU A 50 4.75 -0.77 -9.47
CA LEU A 50 3.66 0.09 -9.92
C LEU A 50 3.32 -0.13 -11.40
N LEU A 51 4.33 -0.27 -12.27
CA LEU A 51 4.11 -0.60 -13.68
C LEU A 51 3.36 -1.93 -13.85
N LYS A 52 3.75 -2.96 -13.07
CA LYS A 52 3.09 -4.27 -13.11
C LYS A 52 1.69 -4.27 -12.49
N LEU A 53 1.42 -3.37 -11.55
CA LEU A 53 0.14 -3.26 -10.86
C LEU A 53 -0.82 -2.24 -11.52
N SER A 54 -0.36 -1.52 -12.55
CA SER A 54 -1.11 -0.44 -13.23
C SER A 54 -2.52 -0.82 -13.66
N TYR A 55 -2.75 -2.08 -14.07
CA TYR A 55 -4.07 -2.60 -14.44
C TYR A 55 -5.10 -2.67 -13.31
N ARG A 56 -4.68 -2.43 -12.06
CA ARG A 56 -5.54 -2.34 -10.86
C ARG A 56 -5.67 -0.92 -10.33
N LEU A 57 -4.94 0.05 -10.90
CA LEU A 57 -5.06 1.44 -10.50
C LEU A 57 -6.29 2.06 -11.15
N ALA A 58 -7.12 2.72 -10.35
CA ALA A 58 -8.25 3.50 -10.87
C ALA A 58 -7.75 4.70 -11.67
N GLU A 59 -8.57 5.20 -12.59
CA GLU A 59 -8.30 6.49 -13.23
C GLU A 59 -8.19 7.59 -12.16
N GLY A 60 -7.16 8.43 -12.27
CA GLY A 60 -6.89 9.46 -11.26
C GLY A 60 -6.37 8.92 -9.92
N SER A 61 -5.88 7.67 -9.86
CA SER A 61 -5.27 7.14 -8.63
C SER A 61 -4.08 7.98 -8.18
N THR A 62 -3.89 8.14 -6.87
CA THR A 62 -2.74 8.85 -6.30
C THR A 62 -1.66 7.90 -5.81
N GLN A 63 -0.42 8.37 -5.83
CA GLN A 63 0.71 7.70 -5.19
C GLN A 63 1.27 8.65 -4.14
N GLU A 64 1.46 8.15 -2.93
CA GLU A 64 1.94 8.95 -1.81
C GLU A 64 3.13 8.26 -1.14
N THR A 65 4.05 9.07 -0.66
CA THR A 65 5.28 8.60 0.00
C THR A 65 5.45 9.37 1.31
N PRO A 66 4.66 9.06 2.37
CA PRO A 66 4.64 9.86 3.60
C PRO A 66 5.97 9.89 4.34
N VAL A 67 6.84 8.90 4.08
CA VAL A 67 8.22 8.86 4.55
C VAL A 67 9.01 10.13 4.18
N LEU A 68 8.70 10.78 3.05
CA LEU A 68 9.37 12.03 2.65
C LEU A 68 9.05 13.21 3.58
N ALA A 69 7.96 13.14 4.34
CA ALA A 69 7.56 14.17 5.30
C ALA A 69 7.82 13.75 6.76
N SER A 70 7.70 12.46 7.07
CA SER A 70 7.82 11.93 8.44
C SER A 70 9.21 11.40 8.79
N GLY A 71 10.05 11.16 7.78
CA GLY A 71 11.26 10.35 7.91
C GLY A 71 10.96 8.85 7.86
N ASP A 72 12.01 8.03 7.91
CA ASP A 72 11.87 6.58 7.95
C ASP A 72 11.53 6.12 9.37
N LEU A 73 10.32 5.56 9.54
CA LEU A 73 9.84 5.05 10.82
C LEU A 73 10.28 3.59 11.07
N GLY A 74 11.05 3.00 10.15
CA GLY A 74 11.50 1.62 10.19
C GLY A 74 10.34 0.64 10.33
N SER A 75 10.45 -0.28 11.29
CA SER A 75 9.40 -1.30 11.55
C SER A 75 8.02 -0.73 11.88
N ALA A 76 7.92 0.52 12.33
CA ALA A 76 6.65 1.17 12.61
C ALA A 76 5.98 1.78 11.38
N GLY A 77 6.66 1.87 10.23
CA GLY A 77 6.18 2.57 9.03
C GLY A 77 4.86 2.03 8.51
N LEU A 78 4.79 0.72 8.22
CA LEU A 78 3.57 0.08 7.71
C LEU A 78 2.38 0.26 8.66
N LEU A 79 2.58 0.05 9.96
CA LEU A 79 1.52 0.17 10.97
C LEU A 79 1.04 1.62 11.12
N THR A 80 1.96 2.58 11.05
CA THR A 80 1.62 4.01 11.09
C THR A 80 0.79 4.40 9.89
N HIS A 81 1.20 4.00 8.68
CA HIS A 81 0.44 4.26 7.46
C HIS A 81 -0.94 3.57 7.51
N LEU A 82 -1.03 2.34 7.99
CA LEU A 82 -2.30 1.63 8.17
C LEU A 82 -3.26 2.40 9.09
N ALA A 83 -2.78 2.85 10.26
CA ALA A 83 -3.60 3.59 11.20
C ALA A 83 -4.11 4.92 10.61
N LEU A 84 -3.24 5.68 9.92
CA LEU A 84 -3.59 6.93 9.27
C LEU A 84 -4.63 6.72 8.15
N VAL A 85 -4.41 5.74 7.29
CA VAL A 85 -5.33 5.41 6.18
C VAL A 85 -6.68 4.98 6.72
N ALA A 86 -6.71 4.11 7.75
CA ALA A 86 -7.95 3.68 8.38
C ALA A 86 -8.73 4.86 8.96
N TRP A 87 -8.04 5.79 9.65
CA TRP A 87 -8.65 7.01 10.16
C TRP A 87 -9.19 7.92 9.05
N GLN A 88 -8.45 8.11 7.96
CA GLN A 88 -8.87 8.94 6.81
C GLN A 88 -10.11 8.36 6.11
N LEU A 89 -10.14 7.03 5.91
CA LEU A 89 -11.30 6.33 5.32
C LEU A 89 -12.53 6.41 6.23
N ARG A 90 -12.34 6.23 7.55
CA ARG A 90 -13.43 6.37 8.54
C ARG A 90 -13.98 7.79 8.57
N SER A 91 -13.11 8.79 8.46
CA SER A 91 -13.45 10.22 8.48
C SER A 91 -13.91 10.75 7.11
N SER A 92 -13.96 9.90 6.09
CA SER A 92 -14.32 10.28 4.70
C SER A 92 -13.42 11.36 4.08
N ILE A 93 -12.23 11.60 4.65
CA ILE A 93 -11.19 12.45 4.06
C ILE A 93 -10.58 11.76 2.84
N ARG A 94 -10.53 10.43 2.90
CA ARG A 94 -10.14 9.55 1.78
C ARG A 94 -11.29 8.62 1.43
N THR A 95 -11.39 8.26 0.16
CA THR A 95 -12.32 7.28 -0.37
C THR A 95 -11.58 6.23 -1.23
N GLY A 96 -12.26 5.12 -1.53
CA GLY A 96 -11.72 4.05 -2.35
C GLY A 96 -10.76 3.11 -1.60
N ASN A 97 -10.28 2.09 -2.30
CA ASN A 97 -9.37 1.10 -1.74
C ASN A 97 -7.92 1.59 -1.82
N VAL A 98 -7.18 1.38 -0.74
CA VAL A 98 -5.80 1.87 -0.61
C VAL A 98 -4.86 0.68 -0.49
N LEU A 99 -3.84 0.62 -1.34
CA LEU A 99 -2.74 -0.32 -1.19
C LEU A 99 -1.60 0.34 -0.41
N ILE A 100 -1.17 -0.25 0.69
CA ILE A 100 0.00 0.18 1.44
C ILE A 100 1.11 -0.84 1.18
N LEU A 101 2.27 -0.37 0.76
CA LEU A 101 3.45 -1.15 0.44
C LEU A 101 4.55 -0.85 1.45
N SER A 102 5.30 -1.87 1.84
CA SER A 102 6.50 -1.70 2.65
C SER A 102 7.57 -2.71 2.31
N SER A 103 8.82 -2.26 2.32
CA SER A 103 10.02 -3.06 2.09
C SER A 103 10.90 -3.07 3.34
N SER A 104 11.58 -4.20 3.57
CA SER A 104 12.67 -4.31 4.53
C SER A 104 14.03 -4.20 3.83
N ASP A 105 15.09 -4.04 4.61
CA ASP A 105 16.48 -4.13 4.11
C ASP A 105 16.87 -5.59 3.80
N ASP A 106 16.08 -6.56 4.29
CA ASP A 106 16.15 -7.96 3.89
C ASP A 106 15.15 -8.27 2.77
N GLU A 107 14.90 -9.56 2.51
CA GLU A 107 14.04 -9.96 1.41
C GLU A 107 12.52 -9.82 1.70
N ARG A 108 12.13 -9.35 2.89
CA ARG A 108 10.73 -9.32 3.32
C ARG A 108 10.02 -8.07 2.82
N ARG A 109 8.86 -8.30 2.19
CA ARG A 109 7.97 -7.26 1.70
C ARG A 109 6.61 -7.42 2.34
N GLY A 110 6.05 -6.31 2.79
CA GLY A 110 4.72 -6.20 3.35
C GLY A 110 3.79 -5.49 2.38
N ALA A 111 2.53 -5.92 2.35
CA ALA A 111 1.48 -5.20 1.65
C ALA A 111 0.15 -5.37 2.38
N VAL A 112 -0.66 -4.32 2.39
CA VAL A 112 -2.00 -4.32 2.98
C VAL A 112 -2.94 -3.56 2.06
N VAL A 113 -4.13 -4.11 1.80
CA VAL A 113 -5.22 -3.36 1.20
C VAL A 113 -6.19 -2.93 2.30
N VAL A 114 -6.51 -1.64 2.33
CA VAL A 114 -7.44 -1.05 3.29
C VAL A 114 -8.64 -0.48 2.54
N SER A 115 -9.82 -0.87 2.99
CA SER A 115 -11.11 -0.45 2.44
C SER A 115 -12.01 0.04 3.57
N LYS A 116 -12.91 0.98 3.25
CA LYS A 116 -13.95 1.37 4.20
C LYS A 116 -14.93 0.20 4.33
N GLY A 117 -15.10 -0.33 5.53
CA GLY A 117 -16.12 -1.35 5.79
C GLY A 117 -17.52 -0.82 5.51
N LEU A 118 -18.39 -1.68 4.98
CA LEU A 118 -19.82 -1.41 4.95
C LEU A 118 -20.31 -1.42 6.40
N ARG A 119 -20.97 -0.35 6.83
CA ARG A 119 -21.79 -0.45 8.04
C ARG A 119 -23.05 -1.18 7.59
N GLU A 120 -23.32 -2.34 8.16
CA GLU A 120 -24.69 -2.83 8.21
C GLU A 120 -25.47 -1.76 8.98
N GLU A 121 -26.47 -1.16 8.34
CA GLU A 121 -27.41 -0.31 9.07
C GLU A 121 -28.08 -1.24 10.09
N GLU A 122 -27.90 -0.97 11.38
CA GLU A 122 -28.76 -1.56 12.40
C GLU A 122 -30.19 -1.18 12.02
N ASN A 123 -30.95 -2.17 11.53
CA ASN A 123 -32.39 -2.06 11.36
C ASN A 123 -32.97 -1.73 12.73
N GLY A 124 -33.14 -0.44 13.01
CA GLY A 124 -33.85 0.08 14.17
C GLY A 124 -35.33 -0.24 14.03
N ASN A 125 -35.68 -1.52 14.18
CA ASN A 125 -37.04 -1.98 14.35
C ASN A 125 -37.26 -2.21 15.85
N ASN A 126 -37.50 -1.11 16.56
CA ASN A 126 -38.13 -1.17 17.88
C ASN A 126 -39.62 -0.87 17.66
N ASP A 127 -40.40 -1.95 17.60
CA ASP A 127 -41.86 -1.92 17.81
C ASP A 127 -42.18 -1.47 19.25
#